data_AF-A0A6H3NTD2-F1
#
_entry.id   AF-A0A6H3NTD2-F1
#
_cell.length_a   1.000
_cell.length_b   1.000
_cell.length_c   1.000
_cell.angle_alpha   90.00
_cell.angle_beta   90.00
_cell.angle_gamma   90.00
#
_symmetry.space_group_name_H-M   'P 1'
#
loop_
_entity.id
_entity.type
_entity.pdbx_description
1 polymer ?
#
loop_
_entity_poly.entity_id
_entity_poly.type
_entity_poly.pdbx_seq_one_letter_code
_entity_poly.pdbx_strand_id
1 'polypeptide(L)'
;MRRNWFVSFLFFVWFLSCNQVNPRDELLFTLISGLNPVSPATTSVSVSSSAKINVSSTSVLLKYGTPQNFGISLVKQPTANVDITFTFTNTKLTINGSGTSPTPTPLTFTPANYNVVQTISLNSTTQVLDSSSLTITATSADPYYNTSGTVSISHQRIYLAYTGNSFIFKENVAIPSLTPTLSFVITNCTVTPALPTGLSLNASNCVISGTPTGGTLPATTYAVTATNGTDSDTHNISIQIETAVYKVFVTAATFNGDLKGAAADGPAGADLKCNADANKPSTGTYKAMLTDGTNRRACTTDNCGGGAGENYYWVFQPGEIYVRSTDSASLFTANASGIILAPAANMLNHSFDSGTPAKEYWTGFAQTSYWQKASPTLSFTCSDWTSNAPVADGGRVGTSDSTNYSSIRNGSGRSCDLLYHLLCVEQ
;
A
#
# COMPACT_ATOMS: atom_id res chain seq x y z
N MET A 1 -70.87 -13.52 49.96
CA MET A 1 -70.67 -12.97 48.61
C MET A 1 -69.25 -13.26 48.17
N ARG A 2 -69.08 -13.95 47.04
CA ARG A 2 -67.79 -14.29 46.41
C ARG A 2 -67.03 -13.01 46.00
N ARG A 3 -65.71 -12.96 46.17
CA ARG A 3 -64.81 -12.46 45.12
C ARG A 3 -63.39 -13.01 45.24
N ASN A 4 -62.87 -13.41 44.08
CA ASN A 4 -61.72 -14.27 43.83
C ASN A 4 -60.34 -13.60 44.00
N TRP A 5 -59.38 -14.48 44.29
CA TRP A 5 -57.93 -14.39 44.20
C TRP A 5 -57.44 -14.21 42.74
N PHE A 6 -56.36 -13.45 42.51
CA PHE A 6 -55.44 -13.66 41.38
C PHE A 6 -54.05 -13.08 41.72
N VAL A 7 -53.12 -13.98 42.08
CA VAL A 7 -51.68 -13.74 42.08
C VAL A 7 -51.17 -14.17 40.70
N SER A 8 -50.61 -13.25 39.93
CA SER A 8 -50.07 -13.54 38.59
C SER A 8 -48.65 -14.08 38.74
N PHE A 9 -48.49 -15.39 38.52
CA PHE A 9 -47.20 -16.01 38.22
C PHE A 9 -46.97 -15.89 36.71
N LEU A 10 -46.06 -15.00 36.30
CA LEU A 10 -45.52 -15.02 34.93
C LEU A 10 -44.57 -16.21 34.82
N PHE A 11 -45.03 -17.28 34.17
CA PHE A 11 -44.19 -18.39 33.74
C PHE A 11 -43.24 -17.93 32.63
N PHE A 12 -41.94 -18.08 32.89
CA PHE A 12 -40.88 -17.95 31.89
C PHE A 12 -40.99 -19.17 30.96
N VAL A 13 -41.68 -19.03 29.83
CA VAL A 13 -41.68 -20.06 28.77
C VAL A 13 -40.53 -19.73 27.82
N TRP A 14 -39.47 -20.54 27.92
CA TRP A 14 -38.48 -20.71 26.88
C TRP A 14 -39.17 -20.97 25.53
N PHE A 15 -39.02 -20.07 24.57
CA PHE A 15 -39.28 -20.37 23.17
C PHE A 15 -38.17 -21.29 22.66
N LEU A 16 -38.33 -22.61 22.84
CA LEU A 16 -37.75 -23.56 21.89
C LEU A 16 -38.48 -23.31 20.56
N SER A 17 -37.85 -22.59 19.62
CA SER A 17 -38.32 -22.56 18.23
C SER A 17 -38.00 -23.90 17.58
N CYS A 18 -38.74 -24.93 17.94
CA CYS A 18 -38.89 -26.09 17.08
C CYS A 18 -39.77 -25.59 15.92
N ASN A 19 -39.18 -25.37 14.74
CA ASN A 19 -39.99 -25.22 13.53
C ASN A 19 -40.88 -26.48 13.45
N GLN A 20 -42.19 -26.30 13.67
CA GLN A 20 -43.16 -27.38 13.59
C GLN A 20 -43.12 -27.94 12.16
N VAL A 21 -42.54 -29.13 11.99
CA VAL A 21 -42.62 -29.90 10.75
C VAL A 21 -44.07 -30.26 10.55
N ASN A 22 -44.67 -29.81 9.44
CA ASN A 22 -46.06 -30.09 9.16
C ASN A 22 -46.16 -31.58 8.78
N PRO A 23 -47.12 -32.38 9.29
CA PRO A 23 -47.28 -33.79 8.94
C PRO A 23 -47.59 -34.08 7.45
N ARG A 24 -47.48 -33.07 6.59
CA ARG A 24 -47.71 -33.07 5.13
C ARG A 24 -46.48 -32.62 4.33
N ASP A 25 -45.34 -32.38 4.97
CA ASP A 25 -44.08 -32.06 4.27
C ASP A 25 -43.52 -33.37 3.67
N GLU A 26 -43.19 -33.40 2.36
CA GLU A 26 -42.80 -34.64 1.67
C GLU A 26 -41.29 -34.73 1.34
N LEU A 27 -40.54 -33.64 1.46
CA LEU A 27 -39.09 -33.57 1.17
C LEU A 27 -38.38 -32.58 2.10
N LEU A 28 -37.23 -32.98 2.67
CA LEU A 28 -36.42 -32.16 3.57
C LEU A 28 -35.00 -32.01 3.00
N PHE A 29 -34.62 -30.77 2.69
CA PHE A 29 -33.24 -30.39 2.43
C PHE A 29 -32.64 -29.81 3.72
N THR A 30 -31.54 -30.39 4.18
CA THR A 30 -30.85 -29.94 5.38
C THR A 30 -29.39 -29.69 5.04
N LEU A 31 -28.91 -28.47 5.26
CA LEU A 31 -27.49 -28.20 5.26
C LEU A 31 -26.86 -29.04 6.38
N ILE A 32 -25.94 -29.94 6.02
CA ILE A 32 -25.14 -30.65 7.01
C ILE A 32 -23.85 -29.84 7.16
N SER A 33 -23.90 -28.81 8.01
CA SER A 33 -22.71 -28.03 8.34
C SER A 33 -21.64 -28.96 8.91
N GLY A 34 -20.39 -28.73 8.50
CA GLY A 34 -19.21 -29.55 8.79
C GLY A 34 -19.18 -30.17 10.19
N LEU A 35 -18.73 -31.41 10.27
CA LEU A 35 -18.48 -32.10 11.52
C LEU A 35 -17.51 -31.28 12.40
N ASN A 36 -18.09 -30.77 13.51
CA ASN A 36 -17.53 -30.27 14.78
C ASN A 36 -17.12 -28.78 14.96
N PRO A 37 -17.55 -28.10 16.06
CA PRO A 37 -18.58 -28.45 17.04
C PRO A 37 -19.93 -27.77 16.72
N VAL A 38 -21.00 -28.48 17.10
CA VAL A 38 -22.40 -28.19 16.84
C VAL A 38 -22.84 -26.85 17.46
N SER A 39 -23.43 -25.98 16.63
CA SER A 39 -24.49 -25.08 17.03
C SER A 39 -25.74 -25.46 16.22
N PRO A 40 -26.90 -25.71 16.84
CA PRO A 40 -28.09 -26.21 16.17
C PRO A 40 -28.82 -25.06 15.45
N ALA A 41 -28.21 -24.51 14.40
CA ALA A 41 -28.91 -23.65 13.46
C ALA A 41 -29.38 -24.53 12.28
N THR A 42 -30.45 -25.30 12.50
CA THR A 42 -31.14 -26.01 11.41
C THR A 42 -31.90 -25.00 10.55
N THR A 43 -31.33 -24.55 9.44
CA THR A 43 -32.15 -24.02 8.34
C THR A 43 -32.76 -25.22 7.61
N SER A 44 -33.87 -25.72 8.15
CA SER A 44 -34.69 -26.74 7.51
C SER A 44 -35.57 -26.09 6.45
N VAL A 45 -35.60 -26.71 5.29
CA VAL A 45 -36.42 -26.29 4.16
C VAL A 45 -37.74 -27.07 4.17
N SER A 46 -38.89 -26.41 4.37
CA SER A 46 -40.22 -27.07 4.44
C SER A 46 -41.08 -26.82 3.20
N VAL A 47 -41.68 -27.87 2.65
CA VAL A 47 -42.49 -27.86 1.42
C VAL A 47 -43.98 -27.60 1.73
N SER A 48 -44.54 -26.48 1.29
CA SER A 48 -45.99 -26.21 1.43
C SER A 48 -46.85 -27.04 0.45
N SER A 49 -48.16 -27.09 0.71
CA SER A 49 -49.21 -28.03 0.25
C SER A 49 -49.52 -28.16 -1.27
N SER A 50 -48.54 -28.01 -2.13
CA SER A 50 -48.56 -28.46 -3.52
C SER A 50 -47.12 -28.81 -3.83
N ALA A 51 -46.79 -30.03 -4.25
CA ALA A 51 -45.44 -30.51 -4.58
C ALA A 51 -44.49 -29.42 -5.10
N LYS A 52 -43.85 -28.68 -4.20
CA LYS A 52 -43.00 -27.52 -4.49
C LYS A 52 -41.79 -27.69 -3.61
N ILE A 53 -40.63 -27.98 -4.18
CA ILE A 53 -39.37 -27.88 -3.45
C ILE A 53 -39.26 -26.41 -3.02
N ASN A 54 -39.68 -26.10 -1.79
CA ASN A 54 -39.36 -24.83 -1.17
C ASN A 54 -37.84 -24.85 -0.96
N VAL A 55 -37.16 -23.71 -1.01
CA VAL A 55 -35.73 -23.63 -0.67
C VAL A 55 -35.67 -22.46 0.31
N SER A 56 -35.49 -22.75 1.59
CA SER A 56 -35.61 -21.74 2.66
C SER A 56 -34.45 -20.73 2.67
N SER A 57 -33.37 -21.00 1.95
CA SER A 57 -32.30 -20.03 1.70
C SER A 57 -32.48 -19.39 0.33
N THR A 58 -32.59 -18.06 0.29
CA THR A 58 -32.60 -17.29 -0.97
C THR A 58 -31.28 -17.43 -1.74
N SER A 59 -30.18 -17.85 -1.07
CA SER A 59 -28.90 -18.15 -1.71
C SER A 59 -27.98 -19.03 -0.85
N VAL A 60 -27.11 -19.82 -1.47
CA VAL A 60 -25.99 -20.55 -0.85
C VAL A 60 -24.67 -19.87 -1.21
N LEU A 61 -23.79 -19.68 -0.22
CA LEU A 61 -22.44 -19.12 -0.44
C LEU A 61 -21.40 -20.25 -0.50
N LEU A 62 -20.71 -20.38 -1.63
CA LEU A 62 -19.58 -21.30 -1.81
C LEU A 62 -18.27 -20.51 -1.85
N LYS A 63 -17.34 -20.91 -0.99
CA LYS A 63 -15.97 -20.37 -1.01
C LYS A 63 -15.10 -21.25 -1.89
N TYR A 64 -14.29 -20.63 -2.74
CA TYR A 64 -13.31 -21.35 -3.55
C TYR A 64 -12.41 -22.22 -2.66
N GLY A 65 -12.30 -23.50 -3.00
CA GLY A 65 -11.50 -24.47 -2.25
C GLY A 65 -12.13 -24.98 -0.94
N THR A 66 -13.35 -24.55 -0.58
CA THR A 66 -14.08 -25.06 0.60
C THR A 66 -15.42 -25.67 0.20
N PRO A 67 -15.48 -27.00 -0.03
CA PRO A 67 -16.72 -27.70 -0.33
C PRO A 67 -17.78 -27.50 0.77
N GLN A 68 -19.04 -27.45 0.37
CA GLN A 68 -20.19 -27.47 1.29
C GLN A 68 -21.00 -28.74 1.05
N ASN A 69 -21.32 -29.47 2.12
CA ASN A 69 -22.07 -30.71 2.03
C ASN A 69 -23.53 -30.51 2.42
N PHE A 70 -24.43 -31.08 1.62
CA PHE A 70 -25.87 -31.00 1.82
C PHE A 70 -26.44 -32.40 1.98
N GLY A 71 -27.33 -32.57 2.96
CA GLY A 71 -28.10 -33.78 3.19
C GLY A 71 -29.50 -33.66 2.61
N ILE A 72 -29.94 -34.74 1.99
CA ILE A 72 -31.22 -34.82 1.27
C ILE A 72 -31.93 -36.09 1.72
N SER A 73 -33.19 -35.97 2.13
CA SER A 73 -34.07 -37.11 2.43
C SER A 73 -35.51 -36.76 2.13
N LEU A 74 -36.32 -37.77 1.83
CA LEU A 74 -37.77 -37.64 1.76
C LEU A 74 -38.37 -37.76 3.17
N VAL A 75 -39.41 -36.98 3.43
CA VAL A 75 -40.10 -36.98 4.74
C VAL A 75 -41.24 -38.00 4.74
N LYS A 76 -41.79 -38.28 3.56
CA LYS A 76 -42.87 -39.25 3.36
C LYS A 76 -42.40 -40.38 2.46
N GLN A 77 -42.87 -41.58 2.75
CA GLN A 77 -42.60 -42.77 1.96
C GLN A 77 -43.29 -42.63 0.59
N PRO A 78 -42.54 -42.68 -0.54
CA PRO A 78 -43.13 -42.61 -1.86
C PRO A 78 -43.73 -43.97 -2.26
N THR A 79 -44.68 -43.98 -3.19
CA THR A 79 -45.24 -45.22 -3.75
C THR A 79 -44.44 -45.77 -4.93
N ALA A 80 -43.48 -45.01 -5.44
CA ALA A 80 -42.54 -45.40 -6.49
C ALA A 80 -41.17 -44.76 -6.23
N ASN A 81 -40.12 -45.18 -6.94
CA ASN A 81 -38.80 -44.56 -6.80
C ASN A 81 -38.86 -43.07 -7.22
N VAL A 82 -38.15 -42.23 -6.48
CA VAL A 82 -38.01 -40.79 -6.73
C VAL A 82 -36.55 -40.52 -7.08
N ASP A 83 -36.31 -40.01 -8.28
CA ASP A 83 -34.99 -39.60 -8.72
C ASP A 83 -34.83 -38.09 -8.58
N ILE A 84 -33.78 -37.68 -7.86
CA ILE A 84 -33.40 -36.27 -7.71
C ILE A 84 -32.22 -35.98 -8.64
N THR A 85 -32.43 -35.07 -9.58
CA THR A 85 -31.43 -34.59 -10.52
C THR A 85 -31.06 -33.14 -10.23
N PHE A 86 -29.80 -32.80 -10.47
CA PHE A 86 -29.29 -31.45 -10.28
C PHE A 86 -28.85 -30.88 -11.62
N THR A 87 -29.34 -29.70 -11.96
CA THR A 87 -28.93 -28.95 -13.15
C THR A 87 -28.37 -27.62 -12.70
N PHE A 88 -27.25 -27.20 -13.27
CA PHE A 88 -26.66 -25.90 -12.99
C PHE A 88 -26.22 -25.20 -14.28
N THR A 89 -26.16 -23.87 -14.21
CA THR A 89 -26.13 -23.00 -15.41
C THR A 89 -24.75 -22.72 -15.99
N ASN A 90 -23.66 -23.10 -15.31
CA ASN A 90 -22.30 -22.81 -15.76
C ASN A 90 -21.28 -23.83 -15.21
N THR A 91 -20.04 -23.75 -15.64
CA THR A 91 -18.95 -24.63 -15.18
C THR A 91 -18.32 -24.20 -13.85
N LYS A 92 -18.88 -23.20 -13.16
CA LYS A 92 -18.36 -22.60 -11.92
C LYS A 92 -18.74 -23.39 -10.66
N LEU A 93 -19.64 -24.37 -10.82
CA LEU A 93 -20.13 -25.26 -9.78
C LEU A 93 -19.81 -26.70 -10.17
N THR A 94 -19.33 -27.49 -9.21
CA THR A 94 -19.30 -28.95 -9.34
C THR A 94 -20.08 -29.60 -8.21
N ILE A 95 -20.66 -30.77 -8.51
CA ILE A 95 -21.41 -31.58 -7.57
C ILE A 95 -20.69 -32.92 -7.45
N ASN A 96 -20.27 -33.28 -6.24
CA ASN A 96 -19.45 -34.47 -5.98
C ASN A 96 -18.19 -34.52 -6.88
N GLY A 97 -17.62 -33.36 -7.19
CA GLY A 97 -16.46 -33.22 -8.08
C GLY A 97 -16.78 -33.26 -9.59
N SER A 98 -18.02 -33.54 -10.00
CA SER A 98 -18.42 -33.50 -11.41
C SER A 98 -18.88 -32.11 -11.85
N GLY A 99 -18.35 -31.64 -12.98
CA GLY A 99 -18.78 -30.41 -13.66
C GLY A 99 -19.83 -30.62 -14.76
N THR A 100 -20.38 -31.81 -14.90
CA THR A 100 -21.41 -32.10 -15.89
C THR A 100 -22.81 -31.72 -15.38
N SER A 101 -23.62 -31.14 -16.28
CA SER A 101 -24.98 -30.66 -16.00
C SER A 101 -25.93 -31.16 -17.10
N PRO A 102 -27.06 -31.83 -16.76
CA PRO A 102 -27.43 -32.29 -15.43
C PRO A 102 -26.45 -33.32 -14.87
N THR A 103 -26.44 -33.49 -13.55
CA THR A 103 -25.55 -34.45 -12.87
C THR A 103 -25.78 -35.87 -13.40
N PRO A 104 -24.71 -36.65 -13.64
CA PRO A 104 -24.80 -37.91 -14.39
C PRO A 104 -25.41 -39.05 -13.55
N THR A 105 -25.36 -38.93 -12.22
CA THR A 105 -25.93 -39.89 -11.27
C THR A 105 -26.97 -39.18 -10.42
N PRO A 106 -28.28 -39.36 -10.69
CA PRO A 106 -29.34 -38.90 -9.82
C PRO A 106 -29.22 -39.53 -8.42
N LEU A 107 -29.75 -38.87 -7.39
CA LEU A 107 -29.99 -39.53 -6.11
C LEU A 107 -31.34 -40.23 -6.18
N THR A 108 -31.34 -41.56 -6.00
CA THR A 108 -32.58 -42.35 -6.03
C THR A 108 -33.06 -42.68 -4.62
N PHE A 109 -34.29 -42.29 -4.32
CA PHE A 109 -35.01 -42.64 -3.09
C PHE A 109 -36.12 -43.64 -3.43
N THR A 110 -35.99 -44.84 -2.89
CA THR A 110 -36.98 -45.92 -2.96
C THR A 110 -37.93 -45.85 -1.76
N PRO A 111 -39.06 -46.57 -1.80
CA PRO A 111 -39.93 -46.72 -0.62
C PRO A 111 -39.21 -47.28 0.62
N ALA A 112 -38.06 -47.95 0.47
CA ALA A 112 -37.32 -48.57 1.58
C ALA A 112 -36.26 -47.65 2.22
N ASN A 113 -35.74 -46.67 1.48
CA ASN A 113 -34.65 -45.79 1.95
C ASN A 113 -35.01 -44.30 1.87
N TYR A 114 -36.28 -43.97 1.66
CA TYR A 114 -36.76 -42.59 1.46
C TYR A 114 -36.30 -41.63 2.58
N ASN A 115 -36.28 -42.10 3.83
CA ASN A 115 -35.92 -41.33 5.01
C ASN A 115 -34.42 -41.39 5.36
N VAL A 116 -33.61 -42.09 4.57
CA VAL A 116 -32.16 -42.15 4.76
C VAL A 116 -31.53 -40.95 4.08
N VAL A 117 -30.77 -40.16 4.85
CA VAL A 117 -30.10 -38.98 4.32
C VAL A 117 -29.00 -39.37 3.34
N GLN A 118 -29.12 -38.89 2.10
CA GLN A 118 -28.09 -38.97 1.07
C GLN A 118 -27.40 -37.61 0.94
N THR A 119 -26.10 -37.61 0.64
CA THR A 119 -25.29 -36.38 0.63
C THR A 119 -24.83 -35.98 -0.76
N ILE A 120 -24.73 -34.67 -0.98
CA ILE A 120 -24.01 -34.08 -2.10
C ILE A 120 -22.99 -33.07 -1.59
N SER A 121 -21.88 -32.92 -2.31
CA SER A 121 -20.86 -31.92 -2.07
C SER A 121 -20.85 -30.89 -3.18
N LEU A 122 -21.17 -29.64 -2.85
CA LEU A 122 -21.12 -28.51 -3.76
C LEU A 122 -19.78 -27.79 -3.66
N ASN A 123 -19.15 -27.52 -4.80
CA ASN A 123 -17.84 -26.88 -4.86
C ASN A 123 -17.86 -25.71 -5.84
N SER A 124 -17.31 -24.57 -5.41
CA SER A 124 -17.00 -23.48 -6.34
C SER A 124 -15.69 -23.77 -7.06
N THR A 125 -15.67 -23.64 -8.39
CA THR A 125 -14.45 -23.71 -9.21
C THR A 125 -13.96 -22.33 -9.64
N THR A 126 -14.68 -21.26 -9.30
CA THR A 126 -14.28 -19.88 -9.60
C THR A 126 -13.65 -19.18 -8.41
N GLN A 127 -12.67 -18.33 -8.69
CA GLN A 127 -11.92 -17.51 -7.72
C GLN A 127 -12.39 -16.06 -7.67
N VAL A 128 -13.37 -15.68 -8.49
CA VAL A 128 -13.95 -14.33 -8.53
C VAL A 128 -15.35 -14.34 -7.90
N LEU A 129 -15.80 -13.16 -7.46
CA LEU A 129 -17.16 -12.97 -7.00
C LEU A 129 -18.13 -13.16 -8.18
N ASP A 130 -19.02 -14.14 -8.07
CA ASP A 130 -19.90 -14.55 -9.18
C ASP A 130 -21.14 -15.28 -8.67
N SER A 131 -22.05 -15.65 -9.56
CA SER A 131 -23.24 -16.44 -9.22
C SER A 131 -23.52 -17.58 -10.21
N SER A 132 -24.17 -18.62 -9.70
CA SER A 132 -24.75 -19.73 -10.45
C SER A 132 -26.17 -20.00 -9.97
N SER A 133 -26.95 -20.77 -10.72
CA SER A 133 -28.23 -21.28 -10.24
C SER A 133 -28.20 -22.80 -10.22
N LEU A 134 -28.62 -23.40 -9.12
CA LEU A 134 -28.78 -24.84 -8.95
C LEU A 134 -30.28 -25.17 -8.98
N THR A 135 -30.71 -25.85 -10.03
CA THR A 135 -32.06 -26.39 -10.15
C THR A 135 -32.06 -27.85 -9.69
N ILE A 136 -32.95 -28.15 -8.77
CA ILE A 136 -33.17 -29.48 -8.18
C ILE A 136 -34.50 -29.96 -8.74
N THR A 137 -34.50 -31.12 -9.40
CA THR A 137 -35.70 -31.69 -10.01
C THR A 137 -35.93 -33.09 -9.47
N ALA A 138 -37.13 -33.31 -8.92
CA ALA A 138 -37.64 -34.62 -8.53
C ALA A 138 -38.52 -35.19 -9.65
N THR A 139 -38.26 -36.42 -10.05
CA THR A 139 -39.06 -37.17 -11.03
C THR A 139 -39.45 -38.53 -10.48
N SER A 140 -40.73 -38.91 -10.62
CA SER A 140 -41.24 -40.19 -10.14
C SER A 140 -42.51 -40.61 -10.87
N ALA A 141 -42.81 -41.90 -10.85
CA ALA A 141 -44.16 -42.39 -11.19
C ALA A 141 -45.19 -42.08 -10.08
N ASP A 142 -44.74 -41.78 -8.86
CA ASP A 142 -45.59 -41.24 -7.81
C ASP A 142 -45.95 -39.78 -8.16
N PRO A 143 -47.25 -39.44 -8.35
CA PRO A 143 -47.68 -38.13 -8.83
C PRO A 143 -47.31 -36.99 -7.89
N TYR A 144 -47.01 -37.28 -6.62
CA TYR A 144 -46.59 -36.26 -5.65
C TYR A 144 -45.12 -35.83 -5.81
N TYR A 145 -44.30 -36.59 -6.54
CA TYR A 145 -42.85 -36.36 -6.69
C TYR A 145 -42.43 -36.00 -8.13
N ASN A 146 -43.09 -35.00 -8.72
CA ASN A 146 -42.75 -34.46 -10.05
C ASN A 146 -42.67 -32.92 -10.00
N THR A 147 -41.58 -32.40 -9.45
CA THR A 147 -41.44 -30.97 -9.14
C THR A 147 -39.99 -30.50 -9.27
N SER A 148 -39.79 -29.19 -9.39
CA SER A 148 -38.47 -28.58 -9.38
C SER A 148 -38.42 -27.31 -8.53
N GLY A 149 -37.23 -27.00 -8.02
CA GLY A 149 -36.92 -25.76 -7.30
C GLY A 149 -35.54 -25.27 -7.68
N THR A 150 -35.30 -23.96 -7.57
CA THR A 150 -34.01 -23.34 -7.93
C THR A 150 -33.43 -22.59 -6.74
N VAL A 151 -32.11 -22.72 -6.56
CA VAL A 151 -31.31 -22.03 -5.55
C VAL A 151 -30.28 -21.16 -6.24
N SER A 152 -30.15 -19.90 -5.83
CA SER A 152 -29.01 -19.08 -6.25
C SER A 152 -27.77 -19.47 -5.46
N ILE A 153 -26.65 -19.67 -6.15
CA ILE A 153 -25.34 -19.94 -5.56
C ILE A 153 -24.48 -18.70 -5.76
N SER A 154 -24.00 -18.10 -4.68
CA SER A 154 -22.98 -17.06 -4.69
C SER A 154 -21.61 -17.72 -4.56
N HIS A 155 -20.68 -17.37 -5.44
CA HIS A 155 -19.31 -17.83 -5.41
C HIS A 155 -18.42 -16.70 -4.92
N GLN A 156 -17.51 -16.98 -4.00
CA GLN A 156 -16.50 -16.01 -3.58
C GLN A 156 -15.17 -16.70 -3.30
N ARG A 157 -14.10 -15.92 -3.32
CA ARG A 157 -12.80 -16.31 -2.77
C ARG A 157 -12.44 -15.32 -1.67
N ILE A 158 -12.10 -15.82 -0.49
CA ILE A 158 -11.52 -14.99 0.56
C ILE A 158 -10.03 -14.89 0.23
N TYR A 159 -9.61 -13.70 -0.18
CA TYR A 159 -8.24 -13.47 -0.63
C TYR A 159 -7.83 -12.04 -0.37
N LEU A 160 -6.68 -11.90 0.26
CA LEU A 160 -5.90 -10.68 0.41
C LEU A 160 -4.47 -10.98 -0.04
N ALA A 161 -3.93 -10.16 -0.93
CA ALA A 161 -2.51 -10.23 -1.27
C ALA A 161 -1.95 -8.88 -1.64
N TYR A 162 -0.72 -8.59 -1.20
CA TYR A 162 0.05 -7.45 -1.70
C TYR A 162 0.95 -7.87 -2.84
N THR A 163 1.19 -6.96 -3.78
CA THR A 163 2.24 -7.15 -4.78
C THR A 163 3.60 -6.95 -4.12
N GLY A 164 4.30 -8.07 -3.90
CA GLY A 164 5.57 -8.09 -3.16
C GLY A 164 5.38 -8.44 -1.68
N ASN A 165 6.46 -8.96 -1.08
CA ASN A 165 6.46 -9.44 0.31
C ASN A 165 7.54 -8.77 1.17
N SER A 166 8.43 -7.97 0.58
CA SER A 166 9.51 -7.27 1.27
C SER A 166 9.65 -5.87 0.69
N PHE A 167 9.61 -4.87 1.55
CA PHE A 167 9.65 -3.47 1.20
C PHE A 167 10.76 -2.76 1.99
N ILE A 168 11.61 -2.04 1.28
CA ILE A 168 12.61 -1.16 1.87
C ILE A 168 12.15 0.27 1.58
N PHE A 169 11.89 1.02 2.64
CA PHE A 169 11.54 2.44 2.56
C PHE A 169 12.65 3.28 3.16
N LYS A 170 12.68 4.56 2.78
CA LYS A 170 13.61 5.54 3.34
C LYS A 170 12.88 6.43 4.33
N GLU A 171 13.50 6.68 5.47
CA GLU A 171 13.03 7.65 6.45
C GLU A 171 12.80 9.02 5.80
N ASN A 172 11.73 9.71 6.23
CA ASN A 172 11.28 11.02 5.73
C ASN A 172 10.90 11.07 4.24
N VAL A 173 10.85 9.92 3.54
CA VAL A 173 10.41 9.83 2.14
C VAL A 173 9.03 9.17 2.05
N ALA A 174 8.07 9.85 1.43
CA ALA A 174 6.74 9.30 1.22
C ALA A 174 6.81 7.99 0.40
N ILE A 175 6.12 6.95 0.89
CA ILE A 175 6.13 5.65 0.22
C ILE A 175 5.14 5.64 -0.95
N PRO A 176 5.42 4.88 -2.02
CA PRO A 176 4.38 4.45 -2.93
C PRO A 176 3.30 3.70 -2.15
N SER A 177 2.02 4.01 -2.40
CA SER A 177 0.92 3.37 -1.70
C SER A 177 0.90 1.86 -2.01
N LEU A 178 1.01 1.03 -0.98
CA LEU A 178 0.88 -0.42 -1.13
C LEU A 178 -0.60 -0.76 -1.25
N THR A 179 -1.02 -1.08 -2.47
CA THR A 179 -2.41 -1.41 -2.77
C THR A 179 -2.56 -2.92 -2.88
N PRO A 180 -3.37 -3.57 -2.02
CA PRO A 180 -3.58 -5.00 -2.10
C PRO A 180 -4.60 -5.38 -3.19
N THR A 181 -4.57 -6.65 -3.57
CA THR A 181 -5.65 -7.32 -4.31
C THR A 181 -6.59 -7.97 -3.31
N LEU A 182 -7.89 -7.65 -3.44
CA LEU A 182 -8.98 -8.22 -2.64
C LEU A 182 -10.00 -8.88 -3.58
N SER A 183 -10.47 -10.08 -3.26
CA SER A 183 -11.51 -10.77 -4.06
C SER A 183 -12.83 -10.99 -3.31
N PHE A 184 -13.01 -10.32 -2.18
CA PHE A 184 -14.24 -10.34 -1.38
C PHE A 184 -14.52 -8.96 -0.80
N VAL A 185 -15.78 -8.71 -0.44
CA VAL A 185 -16.19 -7.47 0.21
C VAL A 185 -15.73 -7.52 1.67
N ILE A 186 -15.05 -6.46 2.11
CA ILE A 186 -14.51 -6.34 3.46
C ILE A 186 -15.24 -5.23 4.23
N THR A 187 -15.24 -5.34 5.56
CA THR A 187 -15.74 -4.30 6.47
C THR A 187 -14.60 -3.65 7.25
N ASN A 188 -13.47 -4.34 7.40
CA ASN A 188 -12.33 -3.84 8.16
C ASN A 188 -11.01 -4.49 7.72
N CYS A 189 -9.91 -3.77 7.95
CA CYS A 189 -8.54 -4.24 7.83
C CYS A 189 -7.75 -3.88 9.09
N THR A 190 -6.92 -4.81 9.55
CA THR A 190 -6.02 -4.61 10.69
C THR A 190 -4.59 -5.01 10.34
N VAL A 191 -3.63 -4.50 11.07
CA VAL A 191 -2.21 -4.87 10.93
C VAL A 191 -1.57 -5.11 12.29
N THR A 192 -0.71 -6.12 12.40
CA THR A 192 0.03 -6.41 13.64
C THR A 192 1.45 -6.88 13.32
N PRO A 193 2.49 -6.33 13.97
CA PRO A 193 2.47 -5.25 14.97
C PRO A 193 2.03 -3.89 14.36
N ALA A 194 1.93 -2.84 15.18
CA ALA A 194 1.62 -1.50 14.68
C ALA A 194 2.68 -1.04 13.67
N LEU A 195 2.24 -0.43 12.57
CA LEU A 195 3.13 0.07 11.52
C LEU A 195 4.12 1.12 12.07
N PRO A 196 5.31 1.27 11.45
CA PRO A 196 6.26 2.31 11.80
C PRO A 196 5.61 3.71 11.82
N THR A 197 6.04 4.58 12.73
CA THR A 197 5.49 5.94 12.87
C THR A 197 5.46 6.66 11.53
N GLY A 198 4.28 7.21 11.18
CA GLY A 198 4.06 7.93 9.93
C GLY A 198 3.59 7.07 8.77
N LEU A 199 3.59 5.73 8.89
CA LEU A 199 2.84 4.83 8.03
C LEU A 199 1.47 4.50 8.63
N SER A 200 0.48 4.30 7.77
CA SER A 200 -0.89 4.00 8.17
C SER A 200 -1.54 2.97 7.25
N LEU A 201 -2.39 2.13 7.84
CA LEU A 201 -3.28 1.22 7.11
C LEU A 201 -4.65 1.86 7.00
N ASN A 202 -5.18 1.97 5.79
CA ASN A 202 -6.58 2.31 5.61
C ASN A 202 -7.45 1.07 5.88
N ALA A 203 -8.24 1.16 6.96
CA ALA A 203 -9.09 0.07 7.44
C ALA A 203 -10.18 -0.37 6.44
N SER A 204 -10.54 0.47 5.46
CA SER A 204 -11.65 0.17 4.53
C SER A 204 -11.22 -0.55 3.25
N ASN A 205 -9.94 -0.46 2.87
CA ASN A 205 -9.43 -1.01 1.62
C ASN A 205 -8.05 -1.67 1.75
N CYS A 206 -7.54 -1.80 2.97
CA CYS A 206 -6.23 -2.35 3.29
C CYS A 206 -5.06 -1.62 2.58
N VAL A 207 -5.18 -0.37 2.12
CA VAL A 207 -4.04 0.35 1.52
C VAL A 207 -3.08 0.82 2.61
N ILE A 208 -1.78 0.55 2.46
CA ILE A 208 -0.73 1.11 3.34
C ILE A 208 -0.07 2.30 2.65
N SER A 209 -0.03 3.44 3.34
CA SER A 209 0.54 4.69 2.82
C SER A 209 1.10 5.56 3.94
N GLY A 210 1.92 6.55 3.59
CA GLY A 210 2.45 7.53 4.54
C GLY A 210 3.92 7.87 4.29
N THR A 211 4.54 8.47 5.30
CA THR A 211 5.96 8.84 5.32
C THR A 211 6.55 8.38 6.65
N PRO A 212 7.51 7.43 6.67
CA PRO A 212 8.08 6.93 7.91
C PRO A 212 8.94 8.01 8.57
N THR A 213 8.71 8.28 9.86
CA THR A 213 9.35 9.36 10.64
C THR A 213 9.91 8.89 11.98
N GLY A 214 9.87 7.57 12.23
CA GLY A 214 10.25 6.96 13.50
C GLY A 214 11.70 6.48 13.58
N GLY A 215 12.60 6.92 12.70
CA GLY A 215 13.94 6.36 12.60
C GLY A 215 14.05 5.15 11.68
N THR A 216 15.26 4.61 11.62
CA THR A 216 15.55 3.35 10.94
C THR A 216 14.97 2.16 11.70
N LEU A 217 14.60 1.12 10.94
CA LEU A 217 14.01 -0.09 11.46
C LEU A 217 14.52 -1.29 10.65
N PRO A 218 15.00 -2.37 11.30
CA PRO A 218 15.33 -3.60 10.60
C PRO A 218 14.08 -4.22 9.96
N ALA A 219 14.28 -5.10 8.99
CA ALA A 219 13.19 -5.83 8.35
C ALA A 219 12.30 -6.52 9.39
N THR A 220 11.05 -6.06 9.48
CA THR A 220 10.06 -6.53 10.45
C THR A 220 8.84 -7.05 9.71
N THR A 221 8.33 -8.22 10.11
CA THR A 221 7.13 -8.82 9.51
C THR A 221 5.86 -8.25 10.13
N TYR A 222 4.95 -7.81 9.27
CA TYR A 222 3.61 -7.31 9.59
C TYR A 222 2.57 -8.21 8.96
N ALA A 223 1.64 -8.69 9.79
CA ALA A 223 0.47 -9.43 9.34
C ALA A 223 -0.67 -8.45 9.07
N VAL A 224 -1.06 -8.31 7.81
CA VAL A 224 -2.25 -7.54 7.42
C VAL A 224 -3.41 -8.50 7.28
N THR A 225 -4.51 -8.24 7.99
CA THR A 225 -5.71 -9.07 7.97
C THR A 225 -6.87 -8.27 7.42
N ALA A 226 -7.55 -8.80 6.41
CA ALA A 226 -8.80 -8.28 5.88
C ALA A 226 -9.97 -9.12 6.39
N THR A 227 -11.09 -8.50 6.79
CA THR A 227 -12.28 -9.23 7.27
C THR A 227 -13.59 -8.55 6.90
N ASN A 228 -14.65 -9.35 6.81
CA ASN A 228 -16.05 -8.90 6.72
C ASN A 228 -16.89 -9.25 7.97
N GLY A 229 -16.22 -9.64 9.07
CA GLY A 229 -16.85 -10.05 10.33
C GLY A 229 -17.05 -11.57 10.46
N THR A 230 -17.28 -12.28 9.35
CA THR A 230 -17.40 -13.76 9.35
C THR A 230 -16.20 -14.45 8.72
N ASP A 231 -15.63 -13.83 7.69
CA ASP A 231 -14.52 -14.35 6.90
C ASP A 231 -13.32 -13.44 7.05
N SER A 232 -12.12 -14.04 6.99
CA SER A 232 -10.86 -13.30 7.05
C SER A 232 -9.77 -13.99 6.25
N ASP A 233 -8.88 -13.20 5.68
CA ASP A 233 -7.60 -13.66 5.14
C ASP A 233 -6.47 -12.75 5.64
N THR A 234 -5.27 -13.31 5.76
CA THR A 234 -4.09 -12.62 6.30
C THR A 234 -2.91 -12.77 5.36
N HIS A 235 -2.30 -11.63 5.00
CA HIS A 235 -1.08 -11.57 4.19
C HIS A 235 0.06 -10.96 5.00
N ASN A 236 1.22 -11.62 4.98
CA ASN A 236 2.41 -11.14 5.66
C ASN A 236 3.27 -10.30 4.70
N ILE A 237 3.67 -9.12 5.15
CA ILE A 237 4.63 -8.25 4.47
C ILE A 237 5.81 -7.96 5.40
N SER A 238 7.01 -7.80 4.85
CA SER A 238 8.17 -7.31 5.59
C SER A 238 8.45 -5.86 5.23
N ILE A 239 8.65 -5.00 6.23
CA ILE A 239 9.02 -3.59 6.05
C ILE A 239 10.34 -3.33 6.77
N GLN A 240 11.28 -2.71 6.05
CA GLN A 240 12.52 -2.17 6.58
C GLN A 240 12.55 -0.66 6.32
N ILE A 241 12.99 0.13 7.30
CA ILE A 241 13.21 1.57 7.14
C ILE A 241 14.71 1.85 7.21
N GLU A 242 15.25 2.41 6.12
CA GLU A 242 16.64 2.83 6.02
C GLU A 242 16.75 4.35 6.05
N THR A 243 17.94 4.86 6.35
CA THR A 243 18.20 6.30 6.33
C THR A 243 18.15 6.83 4.89
N ALA A 244 17.48 7.97 4.69
CA ALA A 244 17.59 8.71 3.44
C ALA A 244 18.99 9.33 3.35
N VAL A 245 19.63 9.19 2.19
CA VAL A 245 20.89 9.85 1.86
C VAL A 245 20.75 10.53 0.51
N TYR A 246 21.32 11.72 0.41
CA TYR A 246 21.25 12.59 -0.75
C TYR A 246 22.64 12.73 -1.37
N LYS A 247 22.72 12.59 -2.68
CA LYS A 247 24.00 12.61 -3.39
C LYS A 247 24.44 14.03 -3.69
N VAL A 248 25.74 14.26 -3.55
CA VAL A 248 26.42 15.47 -4.00
C VAL A 248 27.51 15.09 -5.00
N PHE A 249 27.63 15.84 -6.08
CA PHE A 249 28.68 15.64 -7.08
C PHE A 249 29.22 16.95 -7.61
N VAL A 250 30.46 16.94 -8.10
CA VAL A 250 31.05 18.05 -8.86
C VAL A 250 30.90 17.75 -10.35
N THR A 251 30.42 18.72 -11.13
CA THR A 251 30.18 18.55 -12.57
C THR A 251 31.44 18.10 -13.31
N ALA A 252 31.26 17.31 -14.38
CA ALA A 252 32.34 17.03 -15.32
C ALA A 252 32.67 18.27 -16.15
N ALA A 253 31.64 18.97 -16.62
CA ALA A 253 31.78 20.19 -17.39
C ALA A 253 32.15 21.39 -16.51
N THR A 254 32.74 22.40 -17.14
CA THR A 254 33.05 23.70 -16.54
C THR A 254 32.30 24.82 -17.25
N PHE A 255 32.05 25.90 -16.51
CA PHE A 255 31.16 26.99 -16.91
C PHE A 255 31.72 28.33 -16.47
N ASN A 256 31.49 29.36 -17.27
CA ASN A 256 31.75 30.73 -16.87
C ASN A 256 30.66 31.25 -15.91
N GLY A 257 30.77 32.50 -15.47
CA GLY A 257 29.84 33.12 -14.54
C GLY A 257 28.45 33.43 -15.12
N ASP A 258 28.24 33.27 -16.43
CA ASP A 258 26.91 33.33 -17.04
C ASP A 258 26.27 31.93 -17.01
N LEU A 259 25.51 31.67 -15.95
CA LEU A 259 24.87 30.40 -15.72
C LEU A 259 23.44 30.32 -16.27
N LYS A 260 23.01 31.27 -17.11
CA LYS A 260 21.68 31.24 -17.74
C LYS A 260 21.46 29.97 -18.58
N GLY A 261 20.20 29.60 -18.70
CA GLY A 261 19.63 28.60 -19.59
C GLY A 261 18.54 29.22 -20.46
N ALA A 262 18.00 28.46 -21.43
CA ALA A 262 17.08 28.98 -22.44
C ALA A 262 15.78 29.62 -21.88
N ALA A 263 15.37 29.23 -20.66
CA ALA A 263 14.18 29.74 -19.97
C ALA A 263 14.37 29.92 -18.45
N ALA A 264 15.62 29.91 -17.97
CA ALA A 264 15.94 29.97 -16.54
C ALA A 264 17.27 30.68 -16.34
N ASP A 265 17.29 31.73 -15.50
CA ASP A 265 18.48 32.56 -15.30
C ASP A 265 19.16 32.27 -13.95
N GLY A 266 20.46 32.59 -13.90
CA GLY A 266 21.26 32.50 -12.67
C GLY A 266 21.24 31.11 -12.01
N PRO A 267 20.86 31.00 -10.72
CA PRO A 267 20.80 29.71 -10.02
C PRO A 267 19.90 28.65 -10.68
N ALA A 268 18.78 29.04 -11.29
CA ALA A 268 17.89 28.09 -11.95
C ALA A 268 18.51 27.55 -13.25
N GLY A 269 19.25 28.38 -13.99
CA GLY A 269 20.02 27.94 -15.15
C GLY A 269 21.19 27.02 -14.75
N ALA A 270 21.82 27.26 -13.60
CA ALA A 270 22.83 26.37 -13.03
C ALA A 270 22.27 24.98 -12.68
N ASP A 271 21.02 24.90 -12.21
CA ASP A 271 20.35 23.62 -11.95
C ASP A 271 20.15 22.82 -13.24
N LEU A 272 19.79 23.47 -14.35
CA LEU A 272 19.68 22.80 -15.65
C LEU A 272 21.02 22.20 -16.08
N LYS A 273 22.13 22.89 -15.82
CA LYS A 273 23.49 22.40 -16.09
C LYS A 273 23.82 21.18 -15.21
N CYS A 274 23.50 21.23 -13.91
CA CYS A 274 23.62 20.07 -13.02
C CYS A 274 22.83 18.86 -13.54
N ASN A 275 21.59 19.07 -13.99
CA ASN A 275 20.73 17.97 -14.44
C ASN A 275 21.09 17.42 -15.84
N ALA A 276 21.93 18.13 -16.60
CA ALA A 276 22.43 17.70 -17.90
C ALA A 276 23.89 17.17 -17.86
N ASP A 277 24.58 17.29 -16.72
CA ASP A 277 26.00 16.95 -16.61
C ASP A 277 26.25 15.43 -16.64
N ALA A 278 27.39 15.04 -17.22
CA ALA A 278 27.77 13.63 -17.36
C ALA A 278 28.04 12.92 -16.01
N ASN A 279 28.41 13.64 -14.95
CA ASN A 279 28.61 13.07 -13.61
C ASN A 279 27.31 12.93 -12.81
N LYS A 280 26.18 13.39 -13.34
CA LYS A 280 24.88 13.28 -12.65
C LYS A 280 24.52 11.80 -12.45
N PRO A 281 24.16 11.37 -11.23
CA PRO A 281 23.61 10.04 -11.01
C PRO A 281 22.35 9.76 -11.84
N SER A 282 22.13 8.47 -12.14
CA SER A 282 21.03 8.00 -12.99
C SER A 282 19.64 8.35 -12.47
N THR A 283 19.50 8.56 -11.16
CA THR A 283 18.26 8.96 -10.49
C THR A 283 18.41 10.32 -9.81
N GLY A 284 17.29 10.92 -9.42
CA GLY A 284 17.24 12.17 -8.67
C GLY A 284 17.27 13.43 -9.54
N THR A 285 16.84 14.54 -8.97
CA THR A 285 16.95 15.89 -9.52
C THR A 285 17.92 16.70 -8.68
N TYR A 286 18.72 17.56 -9.31
CA TYR A 286 19.82 18.24 -8.64
C TYR A 286 19.71 19.75 -8.74
N LYS A 287 20.18 20.46 -7.71
CA LYS A 287 20.39 21.90 -7.73
C LYS A 287 21.86 22.26 -7.53
N ALA A 288 22.31 23.36 -8.12
CA ALA A 288 23.66 23.87 -7.92
C ALA A 288 23.80 24.56 -6.53
N MET A 289 24.81 24.18 -5.75
CA MET A 289 25.14 24.78 -4.46
C MET A 289 25.87 26.12 -4.68
N LEU A 290 25.09 27.15 -4.93
CA LEU A 290 25.54 28.53 -5.06
C LEU A 290 24.47 29.48 -4.52
N THR A 291 24.86 30.72 -4.24
CA THR A 291 23.97 31.78 -3.76
C THR A 291 24.10 33.01 -4.65
N ASP A 292 22.98 33.71 -4.84
CA ASP A 292 22.95 35.09 -5.33
C ASP A 292 22.34 36.04 -4.29
N GLY A 293 21.89 35.51 -3.15
CA GLY A 293 21.21 36.25 -2.08
C GLY A 293 19.74 36.58 -2.35
N THR A 294 19.27 36.46 -3.59
CA THR A 294 17.94 36.89 -4.04
C THR A 294 17.10 35.71 -4.48
N ASN A 295 17.53 34.99 -5.52
CA ASN A 295 16.82 33.84 -6.09
C ASN A 295 17.22 32.52 -5.42
N ARG A 296 18.43 32.45 -4.86
CA ARG A 296 18.88 31.34 -4.02
C ARG A 296 19.73 31.88 -2.89
N ARG A 297 19.37 31.54 -1.65
CA ARG A 297 20.05 32.01 -0.44
C ARG A 297 20.00 30.96 0.67
N ALA A 298 21.15 30.73 1.31
CA ALA A 298 21.22 29.96 2.54
C ALA A 298 20.81 30.83 3.74
N CYS A 299 21.56 31.88 4.07
CA CYS A 299 21.31 32.72 5.24
C CYS A 299 21.26 34.22 4.91
N THR A 300 20.51 34.98 5.70
CA THR A 300 20.55 36.46 5.79
C THR A 300 21.37 36.94 6.98
N THR A 301 21.59 36.10 7.99
CA THR A 301 22.47 36.35 9.13
C THR A 301 23.60 35.33 9.18
N ASP A 302 24.61 35.57 10.01
CA ASP A 302 25.77 34.68 10.12
C ASP A 302 25.33 33.29 10.59
N ASN A 303 25.69 32.25 9.84
CA ASN A 303 25.28 30.86 10.12
C ASN A 303 23.78 30.67 10.36
N CYS A 304 22.92 31.48 9.70
CA CYS A 304 21.47 31.41 9.87
C CYS A 304 21.04 31.55 11.34
N GLY A 305 21.58 32.55 12.05
CA GLY A 305 21.25 32.84 13.45
C GLY A 305 19.76 33.15 13.71
N GLY A 306 19.01 33.58 12.71
CA GLY A 306 17.55 33.71 12.72
C GLY A 306 16.78 32.42 12.39
N GLY A 307 17.48 31.31 12.12
CA GLY A 307 16.92 29.98 11.91
C GLY A 307 16.64 29.63 10.45
N ALA A 308 16.02 28.46 10.23
CA ALA A 308 15.75 27.89 8.90
C ALA A 308 14.90 28.78 7.98
N GLY A 309 14.10 29.69 8.55
CA GLY A 309 13.26 30.62 7.80
C GLY A 309 14.05 31.62 6.94
N GLU A 310 15.36 31.74 7.13
CA GLU A 310 16.22 32.58 6.27
C GLU A 310 16.47 31.97 4.88
N ASN A 311 16.35 30.65 4.77
CA ASN A 311 16.56 29.90 3.54
C ASN A 311 15.56 30.34 2.46
N TYR A 312 16.04 30.47 1.23
CA TYR A 312 15.19 30.72 0.07
C TYR A 312 15.68 29.91 -1.13
N TYR A 313 14.86 28.96 -1.59
CA TYR A 313 15.23 27.99 -2.64
C TYR A 313 16.59 27.31 -2.39
N TRP A 314 16.89 27.08 -1.12
CA TRP A 314 18.16 26.52 -0.67
C TRP A 314 18.28 25.04 -1.05
N VAL A 315 19.53 24.56 -1.18
CA VAL A 315 19.82 23.24 -1.77
C VAL A 315 19.96 22.12 -0.74
N PHE A 316 20.33 22.46 0.49
CA PHE A 316 20.47 21.49 1.58
C PHE A 316 19.22 21.54 2.47
N GLN A 317 18.71 20.37 2.81
CA GLN A 317 17.51 20.19 3.60
C GLN A 317 17.88 19.94 5.07
N PRO A 318 17.13 20.52 6.04
CA PRO A 318 17.41 20.32 7.46
C PRO A 318 17.42 18.86 7.88
N GLY A 319 18.48 18.44 8.59
CA GLY A 319 18.59 17.08 9.15
C GLY A 319 19.00 15.99 8.16
N GLU A 320 19.09 16.30 6.87
CA GLU A 320 19.40 15.29 5.85
C GLU A 320 20.89 14.98 5.75
N ILE A 321 21.18 13.73 5.35
CA ILE A 321 22.54 13.20 5.21
C ILE A 321 22.99 13.31 3.75
N TYR A 322 24.13 13.96 3.55
CA TYR A 322 24.73 14.13 2.24
C TYR A 322 25.95 13.23 2.06
N VAL A 323 26.01 12.55 0.92
CA VAL A 323 27.09 11.63 0.55
C VAL A 323 27.65 11.99 -0.82
N ARG A 324 28.94 11.70 -1.03
CA ARG A 324 29.58 11.88 -2.34
C ARG A 324 29.05 10.85 -3.34
N SER A 325 28.69 11.30 -4.54
CA SER A 325 28.05 10.42 -5.53
C SER A 325 28.95 9.29 -6.05
N THR A 326 30.26 9.50 -6.07
CA THR A 326 31.24 8.59 -6.71
C THR A 326 31.53 7.35 -5.88
N ASP A 327 31.53 7.47 -4.56
CA ASP A 327 31.94 6.39 -3.63
C ASP A 327 31.10 6.31 -2.35
N SER A 328 30.03 7.10 -2.24
CA SER A 328 29.15 7.16 -1.07
C SER A 328 29.84 7.57 0.24
N ALA A 329 30.99 8.23 0.17
CA ALA A 329 31.62 8.80 1.36
C ALA A 329 30.68 9.80 2.04
N SER A 330 30.47 9.65 3.35
CA SER A 330 29.68 10.60 4.15
C SER A 330 30.34 11.97 4.12
N LEU A 331 29.62 12.99 3.62
CA LEU A 331 30.12 14.35 3.56
C LEU A 331 29.77 15.07 4.87
N PHE A 332 28.48 15.13 5.21
CA PHE A 332 27.98 15.76 6.44
C PHE A 332 26.48 15.46 6.62
N THR A 333 25.96 15.83 7.79
CA THR A 333 24.52 15.95 8.06
C THR A 333 24.20 17.43 8.24
N ALA A 334 23.20 17.94 7.52
CA ALA A 334 22.80 19.34 7.64
C ALA A 334 22.13 19.59 9.01
N ASN A 335 22.40 20.76 9.61
CA ASN A 335 21.74 21.15 10.85
C ASN A 335 20.26 21.54 10.62
N ALA A 336 19.57 21.95 11.68
CA ALA A 336 18.16 22.37 11.60
C ALA A 336 17.90 23.57 10.67
N SER A 337 18.93 24.34 10.29
CA SER A 337 18.85 25.47 9.34
C SER A 337 19.27 25.08 7.92
N GLY A 338 19.48 23.78 7.64
CA GLY A 338 19.89 23.30 6.32
C GLY A 338 21.33 23.69 5.96
N ILE A 339 22.22 23.92 6.93
CA ILE A 339 23.62 24.28 6.67
C ILE A 339 24.58 23.47 7.55
N ILE A 340 25.88 23.69 7.37
CA ILE A 340 26.95 23.19 8.24
C ILE A 340 27.52 24.38 8.99
N LEU A 341 27.65 24.32 10.31
CA LEU A 341 28.22 25.45 11.07
C LEU A 341 29.66 25.77 10.62
N ALA A 342 29.92 27.06 10.39
CA ALA A 342 31.22 27.58 9.95
C ALA A 342 31.67 28.77 10.84
N PRO A 343 32.98 29.01 10.98
CA PRO A 343 34.07 28.18 10.49
C PRO A 343 34.30 27.02 11.47
N ALA A 344 34.61 25.84 10.93
CA ALA A 344 35.15 24.74 11.72
C ALA A 344 36.35 24.13 10.99
N ALA A 345 37.31 23.60 11.74
CA ALA A 345 38.48 22.94 11.16
C ALA A 345 38.09 21.72 10.31
N ASN A 346 37.02 21.01 10.69
CA ASN A 346 36.47 19.85 9.99
C ASN A 346 34.95 20.04 9.82
N MET A 347 34.55 20.87 8.86
CA MET A 347 33.12 21.05 8.53
C MET A 347 32.56 19.82 7.81
N LEU A 348 33.35 19.24 6.92
CA LEU A 348 33.01 18.02 6.19
C LEU A 348 33.79 16.84 6.76
N ASN A 349 33.15 15.68 6.82
CA ASN A 349 33.79 14.40 7.12
C ASN A 349 34.72 13.95 5.97
N HIS A 350 34.30 14.22 4.73
CA HIS A 350 35.09 13.99 3.51
C HIS A 350 34.91 15.17 2.56
N SER A 351 35.91 15.42 1.71
CA SER A 351 35.85 16.46 0.69
C SER A 351 34.82 16.14 -0.41
N PHE A 352 34.28 17.16 -1.07
CA PHE A 352 33.26 16.98 -2.12
C PHE A 352 33.77 16.20 -3.34
N ASP A 353 35.08 16.24 -3.61
CA ASP A 353 35.75 15.42 -4.61
C ASP A 353 37.17 15.13 -4.10
N SER A 354 37.67 13.91 -4.31
CA SER A 354 39.04 13.51 -3.93
C SER A 354 39.97 13.37 -5.14
N GLY A 355 39.51 13.76 -6.33
CA GLY A 355 40.27 13.74 -7.56
C GLY A 355 41.38 14.80 -7.57
N THR A 356 42.44 14.49 -8.30
CA THR A 356 43.57 15.39 -8.52
C THR A 356 43.67 15.75 -10.01
N PRO A 357 43.88 17.02 -10.38
CA PRO A 357 43.99 18.19 -9.49
C PRO A 357 42.65 18.58 -8.86
N ALA A 358 42.73 19.36 -7.77
CA ALA A 358 41.54 19.89 -7.10
C ALA A 358 40.71 20.75 -8.05
N LYS A 359 39.39 20.60 -7.96
CA LYS A 359 38.42 21.34 -8.77
C LYS A 359 37.92 22.55 -7.99
N GLU A 360 37.83 23.68 -8.66
CA GLU A 360 37.13 24.84 -8.12
C GLU A 360 35.74 24.95 -8.75
N TYR A 361 34.75 25.36 -7.95
CA TYR A 361 33.35 25.52 -8.38
C TYR A 361 32.75 26.80 -7.85
N TRP A 362 31.81 27.36 -8.61
CA TRP A 362 31.09 28.58 -8.25
C TRP A 362 30.21 28.39 -7.01
N THR A 363 30.26 29.34 -6.07
CA THR A 363 29.46 29.29 -4.83
C THR A 363 28.83 30.64 -4.46
N GLY A 364 29.57 31.76 -4.56
CA GLY A 364 29.05 33.10 -4.24
C GLY A 364 29.04 33.51 -2.76
N PHE A 365 29.59 32.70 -1.85
CA PHE A 365 29.54 32.98 -0.40
C PHE A 365 30.58 33.99 0.09
N ALA A 366 30.29 34.66 1.20
CA ALA A 366 31.22 35.57 1.86
C ALA A 366 32.31 34.82 2.65
N GLN A 367 33.45 35.49 2.87
CA GLN A 367 34.60 34.90 3.58
C GLN A 367 34.40 34.79 5.11
N THR A 368 33.70 35.77 5.70
CA THR A 368 33.54 35.92 7.16
C THR A 368 32.09 36.04 7.61
N SER A 369 31.16 36.32 6.70
CA SER A 369 29.71 36.25 6.93
C SER A 369 29.21 34.91 6.43
N TYR A 370 29.42 33.88 7.25
CA TYR A 370 29.26 32.48 6.87
C TYR A 370 27.85 32.20 6.35
N TRP A 371 27.79 31.50 5.21
CA TRP A 371 26.57 31.17 4.47
C TRP A 371 25.76 32.35 3.93
N GLN A 372 26.26 33.58 4.02
CA GLN A 372 25.68 34.73 3.34
C GLN A 372 26.33 34.94 1.97
N LYS A 373 25.59 35.59 1.06
CA LYS A 373 26.14 36.08 -0.22
C LYS A 373 27.34 37.00 0.05
N ALA A 374 28.38 36.90 -0.76
CA ALA A 374 29.44 37.89 -0.78
C ALA A 374 28.90 39.29 -1.13
N SER A 375 29.29 40.28 -0.34
CA SER A 375 28.87 41.69 -0.43
C SER A 375 30.13 42.59 -0.46
N PRO A 376 30.05 43.87 -0.90
CA PRO A 376 28.84 44.61 -1.24
C PRO A 376 28.44 44.60 -2.73
N THR A 377 29.28 44.06 -3.63
CA THR A 377 29.05 44.16 -5.08
C THR A 377 28.40 42.92 -5.67
N LEU A 378 27.51 43.12 -6.65
CA LEU A 378 26.89 42.01 -7.41
C LEU A 378 27.90 41.24 -8.27
N SER A 379 29.07 41.83 -8.57
CA SER A 379 30.15 41.16 -9.30
C SER A 379 30.67 39.91 -8.58
N PHE A 380 30.51 39.82 -7.25
CA PHE A 380 30.96 38.66 -6.47
C PHE A 380 30.13 37.39 -6.70
N THR A 381 28.99 37.52 -7.37
CA THR A 381 28.19 36.42 -7.90
C THR A 381 28.09 36.52 -9.41
N CYS A 382 29.04 37.17 -10.09
CA CYS A 382 29.00 37.38 -11.53
C CYS A 382 27.70 38.03 -12.02
N SER A 383 27.24 39.04 -11.27
CA SER A 383 25.95 39.70 -11.45
C SER A 383 24.78 38.70 -11.38
N ASP A 384 24.65 38.05 -10.22
CA ASP A 384 23.61 37.04 -9.95
C ASP A 384 23.62 35.87 -10.95
N TRP A 385 24.84 35.52 -11.38
CA TRP A 385 25.19 34.44 -12.28
C TRP A 385 24.61 34.61 -13.69
N THR A 386 24.48 35.85 -14.15
CA THR A 386 23.98 36.18 -15.50
C THR A 386 25.00 36.88 -16.38
N SER A 387 26.27 36.97 -15.95
CA SER A 387 27.31 37.67 -16.68
C SER A 387 28.63 36.89 -16.70
N ASN A 388 29.26 36.87 -17.86
CA ASN A 388 30.61 36.38 -18.07
C ASN A 388 31.60 37.53 -18.33
N ALA A 389 31.28 38.77 -17.92
CA ALA A 389 32.16 39.90 -18.13
C ALA A 389 33.45 39.74 -17.30
N PRO A 390 34.64 40.01 -17.88
CA PRO A 390 35.90 39.89 -17.14
C PRO A 390 35.95 40.93 -16.02
N VAL A 391 36.20 40.45 -14.79
CA VAL A 391 36.26 41.28 -13.58
C VAL A 391 37.39 40.76 -12.69
N ALA A 392 38.22 41.67 -12.17
CA ALA A 392 39.41 41.28 -11.39
C ALA A 392 39.07 40.51 -10.10
N ASP A 393 37.95 40.83 -9.47
CA ASP A 393 37.44 40.16 -8.26
C ASP A 393 35.95 39.85 -8.44
N GLY A 394 35.67 38.84 -9.26
CA GLY A 394 34.32 38.42 -9.60
C GLY A 394 33.79 37.31 -8.68
N GLY A 395 33.19 36.30 -9.31
CA GLY A 395 32.52 35.17 -8.65
C GLY A 395 33.36 34.53 -7.54
N ARG A 396 32.69 34.14 -6.46
CA ARG A 396 33.33 33.36 -5.38
C ARG A 396 33.25 31.87 -5.67
N VAL A 397 34.31 31.15 -5.29
CA VAL A 397 34.45 29.70 -5.49
C VAL A 397 34.74 28.97 -4.20
N GLY A 398 34.45 27.67 -4.17
CA GLY A 398 34.98 26.69 -3.23
C GLY A 398 35.98 25.75 -3.91
N THR A 399 36.77 25.01 -3.13
CA THR A 399 37.68 23.95 -3.62
C THR A 399 37.19 22.56 -3.24
N SER A 400 37.36 21.58 -4.12
CA SER A 400 36.72 20.27 -3.98
C SER A 400 37.39 19.33 -2.99
N ASP A 401 38.67 19.54 -2.71
CA ASP A 401 39.55 18.71 -1.89
C ASP A 401 39.67 19.17 -0.43
N SER A 402 38.99 20.26 -0.06
CA SER A 402 38.99 20.76 1.32
C SER A 402 37.82 20.21 2.14
N THR A 403 38.04 20.08 3.44
CA THR A 403 37.03 19.71 4.45
C THR A 403 36.67 20.84 5.40
N ASN A 404 37.32 22.01 5.27
CA ASN A 404 37.02 23.22 6.05
C ASN A 404 36.20 24.21 5.22
N TYR A 405 36.04 25.45 5.70
CA TYR A 405 35.25 26.46 5.00
C TYR A 405 35.76 26.81 3.59
N SER A 406 37.01 26.50 3.23
CA SER A 406 37.49 26.63 1.85
C SER A 406 36.74 25.75 0.84
N SER A 407 36.06 24.70 1.30
CA SER A 407 35.11 23.94 0.46
C SER A 407 33.91 24.78 0.01
N ILE A 408 33.51 25.79 0.78
CA ILE A 408 32.41 26.68 0.45
C ILE A 408 32.92 28.00 -0.13
N ARG A 409 34.05 28.50 0.41
CA ARG A 409 34.63 29.79 0.05
C ARG A 409 36.16 29.82 0.16
N ASN A 410 36.85 29.84 -0.97
CA ASN A 410 38.32 29.77 -1.08
C ASN A 410 38.97 31.03 -1.70
N GLY A 411 39.91 31.66 -1.00
CA GLY A 411 40.83 32.66 -1.57
C GLY A 411 40.20 33.97 -2.08
N SER A 412 40.75 34.57 -3.14
CA SER A 412 40.16 35.74 -3.81
C SER A 412 39.00 35.36 -4.74
N GLY A 413 38.33 36.33 -5.36
CA GLY A 413 37.35 36.08 -6.42
C GLY A 413 38.03 35.61 -7.70
N ARG A 414 37.22 35.06 -8.59
CA ARG A 414 37.63 34.65 -9.94
C ARG A 414 36.97 35.54 -10.97
N SER A 415 37.63 35.77 -12.09
CA SER A 415 37.02 36.50 -13.19
C SER A 415 35.88 35.68 -13.79
N CYS A 416 34.78 36.36 -14.12
CA CYS A 416 33.53 35.69 -14.51
C CYS A 416 33.56 35.10 -15.92
N ASP A 417 34.56 35.40 -16.73
CA ASP A 417 34.79 34.79 -18.05
C ASP A 417 35.51 33.43 -17.97
N LEU A 418 36.13 33.11 -16.83
CA LEU A 418 36.86 31.86 -16.61
C LEU A 418 35.94 30.69 -16.29
N LEU A 419 36.37 29.47 -16.61
CA LEU A 419 35.58 28.26 -16.49
C LEU A 419 35.84 27.52 -15.17
N TYR A 420 34.77 27.26 -14.41
CA TYR A 420 34.80 26.51 -13.15
C TYR A 420 33.65 25.50 -13.09
N HIS A 421 33.76 24.51 -12.20
CA HIS A 421 32.73 23.49 -12.03
C HIS A 421 31.50 24.04 -11.28
N LEU A 422 30.47 23.20 -11.14
CA LEU A 422 29.37 23.40 -10.19
C LEU A 422 29.38 22.24 -9.19
N LEU A 423 29.00 22.53 -7.95
CA LEU A 423 28.66 21.53 -6.96
C LEU A 423 27.15 21.28 -7.01
N CYS A 424 26.72 20.06 -7.28
CA CYS A 424 25.34 19.71 -7.52
C CYS A 424 24.80 18.81 -6.40
N VAL A 425 23.63 19.14 -5.87
CA VAL A 425 23.04 18.54 -4.67
C VAL A 425 21.67 17.95 -5.00
N GLU A 426 21.47 16.67 -4.71
CA GLU A 426 20.20 15.97 -4.88
C GLU A 426 19.09 16.62 -4.03
N GLN A 427 17.85 16.60 -4.53
CA GLN A 427 16.68 17.27 -3.95
C GLN A 427 15.62 16.30 -3.46
#